data_AF-A0A2D5PKS9-F1
#
_entry.id   AF-A0A2D5PKS9-F1
#
_cell.length_a   1.000
_cell.length_b   1.000
_cell.length_c   1.000
_cell.angle_alpha   90.00
_cell.angle_beta   90.00
_cell.angle_gamma   90.00
#
_symmetry.space_group_name_H-M   'P 1'
#
loop_
_entity.id
_entity.type
_entity.pdbx_description
1 polymer ?
#
loop_
_entity_poly.entity_id
_entity_poly.type
_entity_poly.pdbx_seq_one_letter_code
_entity_poly.pdbx_strand_id
1 'polypeptide(L)'
;MASSELTAGKWLAGSVGGFFTTVVMTVAITLLWPFGDRIEQIFAGGVFFFVFWSVLFYFAMLAASGLRAWGRIGSLFLLFAVIDVVALYVFR
;
A
#
# COMPACT_ATOMS: atom_id res chain seq x y z
N MET A 1 -8.81 27.54 -9.38
CA MET A 1 -7.92 26.71 -10.24
C MET A 1 -6.62 26.35 -9.54
N ALA A 2 -5.92 27.26 -8.85
CA ALA A 2 -4.68 26.90 -8.13
C ALA A 2 -4.84 25.85 -7.00
N SER A 3 -6.00 25.77 -6.35
CA SER A 3 -6.26 24.82 -5.25
C SER A 3 -6.42 23.36 -5.70
N SER A 4 -6.92 23.11 -6.92
CA SER A 4 -7.11 21.75 -7.43
C SER A 4 -5.79 21.10 -7.86
N GLU A 5 -4.85 21.88 -8.40
CA GLU A 5 -3.52 21.39 -8.80
C GLU A 5 -2.65 21.04 -7.58
N LEU A 6 -2.70 21.87 -6.53
CA LEU A 6 -1.99 21.59 -5.27
C LEU A 6 -2.49 20.30 -4.60
N THR A 7 -3.80 20.03 -4.74
CA THR A 7 -4.43 18.82 -4.24
C THR A 7 -3.98 17.61 -5.07
N ALA A 8 -4.00 17.72 -6.39
CA ALA A 8 -3.51 16.67 -7.30
C ALA A 8 -2.02 16.33 -7.04
N GLY A 9 -1.17 17.33 -6.80
CA GLY A 9 0.24 17.12 -6.47
C GLY A 9 0.44 16.32 -5.16
N LYS A 10 -0.37 16.58 -4.13
CA LYS A 10 -0.35 15.81 -2.87
C LYS A 10 -0.79 14.36 -3.07
N TRP A 11 -1.84 14.14 -3.87
CA TRP A 11 -2.29 12.80 -4.25
C TRP A 11 -1.22 12.03 -4.99
N LEU A 12 -0.57 12.68 -5.96
CA LEU A 12 0.46 12.07 -6.78
C LEU A 12 1.70 11.75 -5.93
N ALA A 13 2.15 12.68 -5.10
CA ALA A 13 3.27 12.47 -4.19
C ALA A 13 3.02 11.32 -3.20
N GLY A 14 1.81 11.25 -2.61
CA GLY A 14 1.42 10.15 -1.73
C GLY A 14 1.36 8.80 -2.43
N SER A 15 0.80 8.76 -3.64
CA SER A 15 0.67 7.52 -4.42
C SER A 15 2.02 7.02 -4.92
N VAL A 16 2.88 7.92 -5.42
CA VAL A 16 4.22 7.60 -5.90
C VAL A 16 5.12 7.20 -4.75
N GLY A 17 5.08 7.94 -3.63
CA GLY A 17 5.82 7.60 -2.41
C GLY A 17 5.41 6.23 -1.87
N GLY A 18 4.10 5.99 -1.73
CA GLY A 18 3.56 4.70 -1.30
C GLY A 18 3.94 3.54 -2.22
N PHE A 19 3.91 3.75 -3.53
CA PHE A 19 4.34 2.76 -4.52
C PHE A 19 5.82 2.43 -4.37
N PHE A 20 6.69 3.44 -4.33
CA PHE A 20 8.13 3.24 -4.14
C PHE A 20 8.44 2.50 -2.85
N THR A 21 7.82 2.92 -1.74
CA THR A 21 8.02 2.27 -0.46
C THR A 21 7.53 0.82 -0.48
N THR A 22 6.42 0.54 -1.14
CA THR A 22 5.90 -0.83 -1.30
C THR A 22 6.86 -1.69 -2.11
N VAL A 23 7.39 -1.19 -3.24
CA VAL A 23 8.35 -1.92 -4.08
C VAL A 23 9.65 -2.19 -3.33
N VAL A 24 10.23 -1.16 -2.70
CA VAL A 24 11.48 -1.28 -1.94
C VAL A 24 11.33 -2.26 -0.78
N MET A 25 10.21 -2.19 -0.05
CA MET A 25 9.94 -3.15 1.02
C MET A 25 9.68 -4.54 0.48
N THR A 26 8.92 -4.69 -0.61
CA THR A 26 8.69 -6.00 -1.23
C THR A 26 10.02 -6.65 -1.60
N VAL A 27 10.91 -5.92 -2.27
CA VAL A 27 12.28 -6.38 -2.58
C VAL A 27 13.05 -6.75 -1.32
N ALA A 28 13.00 -5.92 -0.27
CA ALA A 28 13.65 -6.24 1.00
C ALA A 28 13.11 -7.53 1.64
N ILE A 29 11.81 -7.76 1.57
CA ILE A 29 11.14 -8.92 2.18
C ILE A 29 11.25 -10.17 1.32
N THR A 30 11.27 -10.05 -0.01
CA THR A 30 11.27 -11.22 -0.90
C THR A 30 12.68 -11.65 -1.27
N LEU A 31 13.64 -10.71 -1.35
CA LEU A 31 14.99 -10.98 -1.83
C LEU A 31 16.06 -10.90 -0.75
N LEU A 32 15.94 -10.02 0.24
CA LEU A 32 16.98 -9.86 1.29
C LEU A 32 16.65 -10.67 2.55
N TRP A 33 15.38 -10.73 2.93
CA TRP A 33 14.87 -11.44 4.08
C TRP A 33 15.15 -12.95 4.16
N PRO A 34 15.11 -13.75 3.06
CA PRO A 34 15.35 -15.19 3.17
C PRO A 34 16.74 -15.51 3.74
N PHE A 35 17.65 -14.53 3.72
CA PHE A 35 19.02 -14.61 4.21
C PHE A 35 19.19 -14.07 5.65
N GLY A 36 18.14 -13.51 6.26
CA GLY A 36 18.18 -12.93 7.60
C GLY A 36 17.76 -13.90 8.72
N ASP A 37 18.25 -13.65 9.93
CA ASP A 37 17.94 -14.43 11.14
C ASP A 37 16.47 -14.24 11.58
N ARG A 38 15.91 -15.17 12.39
CA ARG A 38 14.50 -15.13 12.82
C ARG A 38 14.04 -13.77 13.37
N ILE A 39 14.91 -13.03 14.04
CA ILE A 39 14.61 -11.69 14.57
C ILE A 39 14.46 -10.68 13.42
N GLU A 40 15.36 -10.70 12.44
CA GLU A 40 15.34 -9.81 11.27
C GLU A 40 14.09 -10.05 10.43
N GLN A 41 13.67 -11.31 10.34
CA GLN A 41 12.41 -11.68 9.70
C GLN A 41 11.22 -11.04 10.45
N ILE A 42 11.07 -11.25 11.75
CA ILE A 42 9.96 -10.63 12.50
C ILE A 42 9.97 -9.10 12.36
N PHE A 43 11.15 -8.49 12.42
CA PHE A 43 11.30 -7.04 12.34
C PHE A 43 10.89 -6.49 10.99
N ALA A 44 11.38 -7.07 9.90
CA ALA A 44 11.06 -6.57 8.58
C ALA A 44 9.57 -6.77 8.25
N GLY A 45 8.90 -7.77 8.86
CA GLY A 45 7.46 -8.00 8.69
C GLY A 45 6.65 -6.94 9.40
N GLY A 46 7.09 -6.58 10.61
CA GLY A 46 6.57 -5.43 11.33
C GLY A 46 6.76 -4.13 10.55
N VAL A 47 7.96 -3.89 10.00
CA VAL A 47 8.25 -2.69 9.20
C VAL A 47 7.35 -2.64 7.97
N PHE A 48 7.20 -3.74 7.24
CA PHE A 48 6.30 -3.81 6.09
C PHE A 48 4.86 -3.49 6.46
N PHE A 49 4.36 -4.10 7.54
CA PHE A 49 3.02 -3.87 8.04
C PHE A 49 2.83 -2.39 8.36
N PHE A 50 3.68 -1.79 9.18
CA PHE A 50 3.57 -0.38 9.55
C PHE A 50 3.61 0.56 8.34
N VAL A 51 4.51 0.29 7.41
CA VAL A 51 4.67 1.07 6.19
C VAL A 51 3.45 0.96 5.29
N PHE A 52 3.00 -0.25 4.98
CA PHE A 52 1.82 -0.50 4.14
C PHE A 52 0.58 0.17 4.74
N TRP A 53 0.34 -0.03 6.04
CA TRP A 53 -0.79 0.56 6.73
C TRP A 53 -0.68 2.08 6.84
N SER A 54 0.51 2.65 7.05
CA SER A 54 0.69 4.10 7.09
C SER A 54 0.30 4.78 5.77
N VAL A 55 0.64 4.17 4.63
CA VAL A 55 0.27 4.66 3.30
C VAL A 55 -1.23 4.54 3.09
N LEU A 56 -1.83 3.42 3.49
CA LEU A 56 -3.28 3.19 3.42
C LEU A 56 -4.06 4.21 4.26
N PHE A 57 -3.61 4.48 5.48
CA PHE A 57 -4.22 5.47 6.38
C PHE A 57 -4.01 6.90 5.89
N TYR A 58 -2.85 7.22 5.32
CA TYR A 58 -2.63 8.51 4.68
C TYR A 58 -3.61 8.75 3.52
N PHE A 59 -3.80 7.73 2.67
CA PHE A 59 -4.77 7.75 1.58
C PHE A 59 -6.21 7.93 2.07
N ALA A 60 -6.55 7.34 3.21
CA ALA A 60 -7.83 7.49 3.88
C ALA A 60 -8.03 8.91 4.47
N MET A 61 -7.00 9.46 5.13
CA MET A 61 -7.03 10.81 5.73
C MET A 61 -7.17 11.92 4.69
N LEU A 62 -6.69 11.70 3.46
CA LEU A 62 -6.88 12.65 2.36
C LEU A 62 -8.34 12.69 1.85
N ALA A 63 -9.26 11.84 2.33
CA ALA A 63 -10.66 11.88 1.94
C ALA A 63 -11.45 13.00 2.62
N ALA A 64 -12.35 13.64 1.86
CA ALA A 64 -13.20 14.72 2.36
C ALA A 64 -14.23 14.29 3.42
N SER A 65 -14.47 12.99 3.58
CA SER A 65 -15.36 12.42 4.60
C SER A 65 -14.95 10.99 4.93
N GLY A 66 -15.27 10.54 6.15
CA GLY A 66 -14.97 9.17 6.61
C GLY A 66 -15.59 8.10 5.70
N LEU A 67 -16.82 8.31 5.21
CA LEU A 67 -17.49 7.38 4.30
C LEU A 67 -16.72 7.21 2.97
N ARG A 68 -16.17 8.31 2.42
CA ARG A 68 -15.32 8.25 1.22
C ARG A 68 -13.96 7.62 1.52
N ALA A 69 -13.41 7.82 2.71
CA ALA A 69 -12.17 7.19 3.14
C ALA A 69 -12.30 5.65 3.14
N TRP A 70 -13.36 5.14 3.77
CA TRP A 70 -13.67 3.72 3.82
C TRP A 70 -14.05 3.15 2.45
N GLY A 71 -14.79 3.91 1.62
CA GLY A 71 -15.07 3.50 0.24
C GLY A 71 -13.81 3.34 -0.60
N ARG A 72 -12.83 4.26 -0.45
CA ARG A 72 -11.52 4.18 -1.11
C ARG A 72 -10.72 2.97 -0.64
N ILE A 73 -10.62 2.75 0.66
CA ILE A 73 -9.95 1.56 1.24
C ILE A 73 -10.64 0.28 0.73
N GLY A 74 -11.97 0.23 0.79
CA GLY A 74 -12.77 -0.91 0.34
C GLY A 74 -12.54 -1.24 -1.14
N SER A 75 -12.43 -0.23 -2.01
CA SER A 75 -12.13 -0.45 -3.42
C SER A 75 -10.76 -1.08 -3.67
N LEU A 76 -9.75 -0.74 -2.84
CA LEU A 76 -8.42 -1.36 -2.92
C LEU A 76 -8.48 -2.83 -2.49
N PHE A 77 -9.17 -3.15 -1.39
CA PHE A 77 -9.37 -4.54 -0.96
C PHE A 77 -10.15 -5.37 -1.99
N LEU A 78 -11.17 -4.77 -2.61
CA LEU A 78 -11.95 -5.45 -3.64
C LEU A 78 -11.10 -5.73 -4.88
N LEU A 79 -10.24 -4.79 -5.29
CA LEU A 79 -9.27 -5.01 -6.37
C LEU A 79 -8.30 -6.14 -6.03
N PHE A 80 -7.72 -6.17 -4.82
CA PHE A 80 -6.85 -7.26 -4.38
C PHE A 80 -7.57 -8.61 -4.37
N ALA A 81 -8.82 -8.65 -3.90
CA ALA A 81 -9.62 -9.87 -3.92
C ALA A 81 -9.89 -10.37 -5.34
N VAL A 82 -10.16 -9.47 -6.30
CA VAL A 82 -10.32 -9.83 -7.71
C VAL A 82 -9.01 -10.39 -8.28
N ILE A 83 -7.87 -9.75 -8.00
CA ILE A 83 -6.56 -10.25 -8.43
C ILE A 83 -6.30 -11.65 -7.87
N ASP A 84 -6.60 -11.87 -6.59
CA ASP A 84 -6.40 -13.16 -5.92
C ASP A 84 -7.27 -14.27 -6.54
N VAL A 85 -8.56 -13.97 -6.76
CA VAL A 85 -9.49 -14.88 -7.46
C VAL A 85 -8.98 -15.19 -8.87
N VAL A 86 -8.64 -14.18 -9.67
CA VAL A 86 -8.11 -14.40 -11.02
C VAL A 86 -6.83 -15.22 -10.98
N ALA A 87 -5.92 -14.94 -10.05
CA ALA A 87 -4.68 -15.70 -9.93
C ALA A 87 -4.93 -17.18 -9.62
N LEU A 88 -5.88 -17.46 -8.74
CA LEU A 88 -6.23 -18.82 -8.33
C LEU A 88 -6.95 -19.62 -9.42
N TYR A 89 -7.74 -18.97 -10.28
CA TYR A 89 -8.52 -19.66 -11.34
C TYR A 89 -7.85 -19.65 -12.72
N VAL A 90 -6.92 -18.72 -12.99
CA VAL A 90 -6.27 -18.57 -14.31
C VAL A 90 -4.85 -19.15 -14.32
N PHE A 91 -4.10 -19.05 -13.23
CA PHE A 91 -2.69 -19.48 -13.17
C PHE A 91 -2.46 -20.79 -12.39
N ARG A 92 -3.54 -21.47 -11.99
CA ARG A 92 -3.50 -22.80 -11.37
C ARG A 92 -3.78 -23.90 -12.38
#